data_AF-A0A954CCI4-F1
#
_entry.id   AF-A0A954CCI4-F1
#
_cell.length_a   1.000
_cell.length_b   1.000
_cell.length_c   1.000
_cell.angle_alpha   90.00
_cell.angle_beta   90.00
_cell.angle_gamma   90.00
#
_symmetry.space_group_name_H-M   'P 1'
#
loop_
_entity.id
_entity.type
_entity.pdbx_description
1 polymer ?
#
loop_
_entity_poly.entity_id
_entity_poly.type
_entity_poly.pdbx_seq_one_letter_code
_entity_poly.pdbx_strand_id
1 'polypeptide(L)'
;SVHWVGGHSKGLQVVRVRTRRGWVVLASDASHYYANFQQHRPFAIVVDVDDMLNGHETMVGLASSAAHIVPGHDPLVLERYPSAGKGEGIVRLDADPLAD
;
A
#
# COMPACT_ATOMS: atom_id res chain seq x y z
N SER A 1 3.10 -12.98 3.28
CA SER A 1 2.64 -13.73 2.09
C SER A 1 2.55 -12.78 0.91
N VAL A 2 2.53 -13.32 -0.31
CA VAL A 2 2.45 -12.55 -1.55
C VAL A 2 1.11 -12.87 -2.21
N HIS A 3 0.44 -11.86 -2.76
CA HIS A 3 -0.89 -11.98 -3.35
C HIS A 3 -0.89 -11.32 -4.72
N TRP A 4 -1.36 -12.03 -5.74
CA TRP A 4 -1.53 -11.45 -7.08
C TRP A 4 -2.77 -10.54 -7.10
N VAL A 5 -2.65 -9.39 -7.77
CA VAL A 5 -3.74 -8.41 -7.93
C VAL A 5 -3.87 -7.85 -9.35
N GLY A 6 -2.84 -7.93 -10.19
CA GLY A 6 -2.92 -7.43 -11.57
C GLY A 6 -3.11 -5.91 -11.67
N GLY A 7 -3.91 -5.48 -12.64
CA GLY A 7 -4.33 -4.09 -12.79
C GLY A 7 -3.27 -3.16 -13.40
N HIS A 8 -2.34 -2.64 -12.59
CA HIS A 8 -1.27 -1.76 -13.10
C HIS A 8 -0.34 -2.49 -14.08
N SER A 9 -0.04 -3.75 -13.80
CA SER A 9 0.60 -4.67 -14.74
C SER A 9 -0.03 -6.05 -14.61
N LYS A 10 0.08 -6.88 -15.66
CA LYS A 10 -0.51 -8.23 -15.67
C LYS A 10 -0.03 -9.14 -14.54
N GLY A 11 1.21 -8.91 -14.07
CA GLY A 11 1.86 -9.72 -13.05
C GLY A 11 1.93 -9.07 -11.68
N LEU A 12 1.27 -7.93 -11.45
CA LEU A 12 1.45 -7.18 -10.20
C LEU A 12 1.00 -8.00 -8.98
N GLN A 13 1.81 -7.94 -7.93
CA GLN A 13 1.55 -8.55 -6.64
C GLN A 13 1.72 -7.56 -5.50
N VAL A 14 0.99 -7.79 -4.42
CA VAL A 14 1.13 -7.07 -3.14
C VAL A 14 1.67 -8.01 -2.06
N VAL A 15 2.33 -7.44 -1.07
CA VAL A 15 2.93 -8.21 0.03
C VAL A 15 2.19 -7.91 1.33
N ARG A 16 1.73 -8.96 2.02
CA ARG A 16 1.21 -8.86 3.38
C ARG A 16 2.24 -9.32 4.40
N VAL A 17 2.57 -8.46 5.36
CA VAL A 17 3.57 -8.68 6.40
C VAL A 17 2.93 -8.60 7.78
N ARG A 18 3.20 -9.58 8.66
CA ARG A 18 2.82 -9.48 10.08
C ARG A 18 3.81 -8.58 10.78
N THR A 19 3.33 -7.51 11.38
CA THR A 19 4.14 -6.60 12.20
C THR A 19 3.53 -6.50 13.59
N ARG A 20 4.14 -5.74 14.50
CA ARG A 20 3.57 -5.49 15.83
C ARG A 20 2.23 -4.75 15.78
N ARG A 21 2.01 -3.86 14.79
CA ARG A 21 0.78 -3.07 14.63
C ARG A 21 -0.37 -3.81 13.93
N GLY A 22 -0.07 -4.90 13.23
CA GLY A 22 -1.10 -5.73 12.58
C GLY A 22 -0.59 -6.39 11.32
N TRP A 23 -1.52 -6.75 10.44
CA TRP A 23 -1.24 -7.13 9.07
C TRP A 23 -1.08 -5.88 8.22
N VAL A 24 0.16 -5.56 7.85
CA VAL A 24 0.50 -4.47 6.94
C VAL A 24 0.51 -4.99 5.51
N VAL A 25 -0.06 -4.24 4.59
CA VAL A 25 -0.03 -4.51 3.15
C VAL A 25 0.84 -3.47 2.47
N LEU A 26 1.89 -3.93 1.78
CA LEU A 26 2.70 -3.11 0.89
C LEU A 26 2.07 -3.18 -0.50
N ALA A 27 1.45 -2.09 -0.92
CA ALA A 27 0.62 -2.05 -2.13
C ALA A 27 1.44 -1.99 -3.41
N SER A 28 2.69 -1.52 -3.37
CA SER A 28 3.45 -1.24 -4.60
C SER A 28 2.61 -0.36 -5.54
N ASP A 29 2.64 -0.64 -6.84
CA ASP A 29 1.87 0.09 -7.85
C ASP A 29 0.37 -0.27 -7.87
N ALA A 30 -0.10 -1.18 -6.99
CA ALA A 30 -1.53 -1.48 -6.86
C ALA A 30 -2.27 -0.27 -6.30
N SER A 31 -1.56 0.60 -5.58
CA SER A 31 -2.02 1.93 -5.18
C SER A 31 -0.83 2.86 -5.11
N HIS A 32 -0.73 3.81 -6.03
CA HIS A 32 0.38 4.76 -6.07
C HIS A 32 0.29 5.77 -4.92
N TYR A 33 -0.93 6.23 -4.63
CA TYR A 33 -1.28 7.17 -3.58
C TYR A 33 -2.34 6.59 -2.66
N TYR A 34 -2.47 7.10 -1.43
CA TYR A 34 -3.56 6.74 -0.53
C TYR A 34 -4.93 6.98 -1.18
N ALA A 35 -5.05 8.09 -1.92
CA ALA A 35 -6.28 8.44 -2.62
C ALA A 35 -6.74 7.38 -3.64
N ASN A 36 -5.85 6.56 -4.20
CA ASN A 36 -6.25 5.59 -5.22
C ASN A 36 -7.16 4.52 -4.65
N PHE A 37 -6.75 3.84 -3.58
CA PHE A 37 -7.58 2.82 -2.95
C PHE A 37 -8.68 3.42 -2.05
N GLN A 38 -8.41 4.55 -1.38
CA GLN A 38 -9.37 5.14 -0.43
C GLN A 38 -10.57 5.81 -1.12
N GLN A 39 -10.38 6.33 -2.33
CA GLN A 39 -11.42 7.05 -3.08
C GLN A 39 -11.83 6.31 -4.35
N HIS A 40 -11.38 5.05 -4.53
CA HIS A 40 -11.61 4.26 -5.74
C HIS A 40 -11.22 4.99 -7.02
N ARG A 41 -10.02 5.59 -7.03
CA ARG A 41 -9.47 6.36 -8.15
C ARG A 41 -8.34 5.55 -8.80
N PRO A 42 -8.58 4.84 -9.91
CA PRO A 42 -7.52 4.14 -10.64
C PRO A 42 -6.39 5.10 -11.03
N PHE A 43 -5.17 4.58 -11.08
CA PHE A 43 -4.05 5.34 -11.64
C PHE A 43 -4.19 5.43 -13.16
N ALA A 44 -3.69 6.52 -13.75
CA ALA A 44 -3.90 6.80 -15.18
C ALA A 44 -3.19 5.79 -16.10
N ILE A 45 -2.08 5.20 -15.65
CA ILE A 45 -1.33 4.18 -16.40
C ILE A 45 -1.67 2.82 -15.80
N VAL A 46 -2.53 2.08 -16.50
CA VAL A 46 -3.10 0.82 -16.02
C VAL A 46 -3.34 -0.12 -17.19
N VAL A 47 -3.09 -1.42 -17.01
CA VAL A 47 -3.37 -2.46 -18.00
C VAL A 47 -4.85 -2.85 -17.97
N ASP A 48 -5.42 -2.97 -16.77
CA ASP A 48 -6.81 -3.35 -16.54
C ASP A 48 -7.38 -2.61 -15.31
N VAL A 49 -8.44 -1.83 -15.52
CA VAL A 49 -9.05 -1.02 -14.44
C VAL A 49 -9.84 -1.89 -13.47
N ASP A 50 -10.50 -2.93 -13.95
CA ASP A 50 -11.34 -3.79 -13.13
C ASP A 50 -10.46 -4.61 -12.18
N ASP A 51 -9.36 -5.18 -12.68
CA ASP A 51 -8.34 -5.83 -11.84
C ASP A 51 -7.75 -4.86 -10.81
N MET A 52 -7.49 -3.60 -11.18
CA MET A 52 -6.96 -2.61 -10.25
C MET A 52 -7.94 -2.32 -9.10
N LEU A 53 -9.22 -2.12 -9.42
CA LEU A 53 -10.26 -1.89 -8.41
C LEU A 53 -10.48 -3.12 -7.53
N ASN A 54 -10.51 -4.33 -8.10
CA ASN A 54 -10.54 -5.58 -7.35
C ASN A 54 -9.30 -5.76 -6.47
N GLY A 55 -8.14 -5.30 -6.94
CA GLY A 55 -6.89 -5.23 -6.19
C GLY A 55 -6.99 -4.33 -4.98
N HIS A 56 -7.63 -3.15 -5.10
CA HIS A 56 -7.90 -2.27 -3.96
C HIS A 56 -8.71 -2.99 -2.87
N GLU A 57 -9.81 -3.64 -3.24
CA GLU A 57 -10.66 -4.40 -2.29
C GLU A 57 -9.90 -5.59 -1.66
N THR A 58 -9.09 -6.27 -2.46
CA THR A 58 -8.22 -7.36 -1.97
C THR A 58 -7.26 -6.85 -0.90
N MET A 59 -6.62 -5.70 -1.11
CA MET A 59 -5.73 -5.10 -0.10
C MET A 59 -6.47 -4.76 1.20
N VAL A 60 -7.69 -4.24 1.12
CA VAL A 60 -8.54 -3.93 2.28
C VAL A 60 -8.86 -5.19 3.09
N GLY A 61 -9.25 -6.29 2.41
CA GLY A 61 -9.52 -7.56 3.08
C GLY A 61 -8.27 -8.25 3.67
N LEU A 62 -7.08 -7.95 3.13
CA LEU A 62 -5.82 -8.51 3.60
C LEU A 62 -5.23 -7.77 4.81
N ALA A 63 -5.48 -6.46 4.93
CA ALA A 63 -4.91 -5.58 5.94
C ALA A 63 -5.71 -5.62 7.25
N SER A 64 -5.06 -5.28 8.38
CA SER A 64 -5.78 -5.16 9.67
C SER A 64 -6.76 -3.98 9.70
N SER A 65 -6.49 -2.93 8.94
CA SER A 65 -7.41 -1.81 8.66
C SER A 65 -6.88 -1.02 7.46
N ALA A 66 -7.65 -0.05 6.95
CA ALA A 66 -7.18 0.83 5.87
C ALA A 66 -5.87 1.57 6.21
N ALA A 67 -5.64 1.89 7.48
CA ALA A 67 -4.39 2.53 7.96
C ALA A 67 -3.15 1.59 7.96
N HIS A 68 -3.34 0.33 7.55
CA HIS A 68 -2.27 -0.66 7.39
C HIS A 68 -1.91 -0.95 5.94
N ILE A 69 -2.54 -0.26 4.97
CA ILE A 69 -2.16 -0.32 3.56
C ILE A 69 -1.19 0.83 3.30
N VAL A 70 -0.02 0.52 2.74
CA VAL A 70 1.02 1.49 2.41
C VAL A 70 1.16 1.58 0.89
N PRO A 71 0.85 2.74 0.29
CA PRO A 71 0.97 2.95 -1.16
C PRO A 71 2.44 2.99 -1.60
N GLY A 72 2.69 2.76 -2.89
CA GLY A 72 4.04 2.67 -3.45
C GLY A 72 4.79 4.01 -3.59
N HIS A 73 4.07 5.11 -3.85
CA HIS A 73 4.68 6.38 -4.30
C HIS A 73 4.16 7.62 -3.58
N ASP A 74 3.36 7.46 -2.52
CA ASP A 74 2.79 8.60 -1.81
C ASP A 74 3.84 9.23 -0.88
N PRO A 75 4.20 10.52 -1.06
CA PRO A 75 5.18 11.18 -0.18
C PRO A 75 4.71 11.22 1.28
N LEU A 76 3.40 11.15 1.53
CA LEU A 76 2.86 11.06 2.89
C LEU A 76 3.37 9.83 3.65
N VAL A 77 3.87 8.79 2.97
CA VAL A 77 4.51 7.65 3.66
C VAL A 77 5.75 8.11 4.45
N LEU A 78 6.53 9.04 3.90
CA LEU A 78 7.72 9.56 4.59
C LEU A 78 7.35 10.49 5.75
N GLU A 79 6.19 11.15 5.66
CA GLU A 79 5.68 12.04 6.72
C GLU A 79 4.98 11.27 7.85
N ARG A 80 4.25 10.20 7.49
CA ARG A 80 3.43 9.44 8.44
C ARG A 80 4.22 8.46 9.28
N TYR A 81 5.35 7.94 8.80
CA TYR A 81 6.06 6.87 9.50
C TYR A 81 7.40 7.33 10.08
N PRO A 82 7.80 6.80 11.26
CA PRO A 82 9.06 7.17 11.87
C PRO A 82 10.24 6.77 10.98
N SER A 83 11.28 7.62 10.97
CA SER A 83 12.55 7.32 10.31
C SER A 83 13.15 6.01 10.83
N ALA A 84 13.77 5.25 9.92
CA ALA A 84 14.53 4.06 10.27
C ALA A 84 15.92 4.36 10.85
N GLY A 85 16.36 5.63 10.84
CA GLY A 85 17.69 6.04 11.30
C GLY A 85 18.84 5.46 10.45
N LYS A 86 18.54 4.97 9.24
CA LYS A 86 19.49 4.28 8.34
C LYS A 86 19.73 5.03 7.03
N GLY A 87 19.57 6.35 7.05
CA GLY A 87 19.64 7.22 5.87
C GLY A 87 18.37 8.05 5.69
N GLU A 88 18.45 9.04 4.82
CA GLU A 88 17.31 9.89 4.45
C GLU A 88 16.28 9.09 3.64
N GLY A 89 14.99 9.41 3.81
CA GLY A 89 13.91 8.78 3.05
C GLY A 89 13.59 7.32 3.40
N ILE A 90 14.18 6.76 4.47
CA ILE A 90 13.89 5.39 4.91
C ILE A 90 13.06 5.43 6.19
N VAL A 91 11.88 4.83 6.17
CA VAL A 91 10.92 4.82 7.29
C VAL A 91 10.55 3.40 7.76
N ARG A 92 9.94 3.31 8.94
CA ARG A 92 9.55 2.06 9.61
C ARG A 92 8.05 1.81 9.50
N LEU A 93 7.65 1.01 8.51
CA LEU A 93 6.24 0.64 8.28
C LEU A 93 5.71 -0.39 9.29
N ASP A 94 6.60 -1.06 10.03
CA ASP A 94 6.24 -1.95 11.12
C ASP A 94 5.89 -1.21 12.42
N ALA A 95 6.27 0.08 12.50
CA ALA A 95 5.97 0.95 13.61
C ALA A 95 4.68 1.75 13.39
N ASP A 96 4.11 2.24 14.50
CA ASP A 96 2.92 3.08 14.44
C ASP A 96 3.24 4.42 13.76
N PRO A 97 2.26 5.01 13.04
CA PRO A 97 2.41 6.32 12.43
C PRO A 97 2.67 7.41 13.47
N LEU A 98 3.37 8.46 13.06
CA LEU A 98 3.69 9.63 13.88
C LEU A 98 2.45 10.49 14.20
N ALA A 99 1.43 10.44 13.34
CA ALA A 99 0.14 11.11 13.52
C ALA A 99 -0.96 10.25 12.88
N ASP A 100 -2.17 10.31 13.48
CA ASP A 100 -3.39 9.65 13.00
C ASP A 100 -4.06 10.42 11.85
#